data_AF-A0A953RFE8-F1
#
_entry.id   AF-A0A953RFE8-F1
#
_cell.length_a   1.000
_cell.length_b   1.000
_cell.length_c   1.000
_cell.angle_alpha   90.00
_cell.angle_beta   90.00
_cell.angle_gamma   90.00
#
_symmetry.space_group_name_H-M   'P 1'
#
loop_
_entity.id
_entity.type
_entity.pdbx_description
1 polymer ?
#
loop_
_entity_poly.entity_id
_entity_poly.type
_entity_poly.pdbx_seq_one_letter_code
_entity_poly.pdbx_strand_id
1 'polypeptide(L)'
;MGKSHHVKWDEKATAAANARQKLPRLVTRYFADVREMLAKDPKPAELHRLRLATKRLRYTLELFRPCYGPGLETRMAELREIQQLLGDVNDSAAAARLLAKSMREKAQQARVDKFLEERAERKAKEFRKHWEEVFDAAGKERWWTAYLGREARTPGRRV
;
A
#
# COMPACT_ATOMS: atom_id res chain seq x y z
N MET A 1 -13.70 6.12 2.11
CA MET A 1 -13.64 6.74 3.45
C MET A 1 -12.59 7.83 3.52
N GLY A 2 -12.99 8.98 4.06
CA GLY A 2 -12.13 9.84 4.86
C GLY A 2 -12.44 9.59 6.33
N LYS A 3 -11.59 8.84 7.02
CA LYS A 3 -11.45 8.90 8.49
C LYS A 3 -9.97 8.70 8.74
N SER A 4 -9.29 9.76 9.17
CA SER A 4 -7.92 9.65 9.66
C SER A 4 -7.99 8.88 10.97
N HIS A 5 -7.84 7.56 10.90
CA HIS A 5 -7.88 6.71 12.08
C HIS A 5 -6.58 6.92 12.85
N HIS A 6 -6.65 7.78 13.86
CA HIS A 6 -5.54 8.02 14.76
C HIS A 6 -5.33 6.73 15.57
N VAL A 7 -4.27 5.98 15.26
CA VAL A 7 -3.86 4.85 16.10
C VAL A 7 -3.41 5.44 17.42
N LYS A 8 -4.20 5.23 18.48
CA LYS A 8 -3.81 5.60 19.83
C LYS A 8 -2.79 4.59 20.34
N TRP A 9 -1.53 5.00 20.34
CA TRP A 9 -0.42 4.26 20.93
C TRP A 9 -0.50 4.34 22.46
N ASP A 10 -0.09 3.28 23.14
CA ASP A 10 0.04 3.28 24.59
C ASP A 10 1.47 3.68 24.95
N GLU A 11 1.63 4.90 25.46
CA GLU A 11 2.92 5.48 25.85
C GLU A 11 3.60 4.72 26.99
N LYS A 12 2.83 3.98 27.78
CA LYS A 12 3.35 3.17 28.90
C LYS A 12 3.79 1.77 28.45
N ALA A 13 3.43 1.35 27.24
CA ALA A 13 3.74 0.04 26.71
C ALA A 13 5.02 0.06 25.84
N THR A 14 5.72 -1.08 25.78
CA THR A 14 6.88 -1.22 24.89
C THR A 14 6.47 -1.13 23.42
N ALA A 15 7.43 -0.81 22.54
CA ALA A 15 7.21 -0.82 21.09
C ALA A 15 6.65 -2.17 20.61
N ALA A 16 7.18 -3.29 21.14
CA ALA A 16 6.71 -4.63 20.80
C ALA A 16 5.26 -4.90 21.26
N ALA A 17 4.89 -4.43 22.46
CA ALA A 17 3.53 -4.57 22.97
C ALA A 17 2.53 -3.75 22.14
N ASN A 18 2.89 -2.51 21.81
CA ASN A 18 2.12 -1.68 20.88
C ASN A 18 1.99 -2.33 19.50
N ALA A 19 3.08 -2.84 18.93
CA ALA A 19 3.09 -3.51 17.64
C ALA A 19 2.11 -4.69 17.61
N ARG A 20 2.21 -5.56 18.63
CA ARG A 20 1.38 -6.75 18.80
C ARG A 20 -0.11 -6.43 18.86
N GLN A 21 -0.49 -5.37 19.56
CA GLN A 21 -1.89 -5.01 19.75
C GLN A 21 -2.48 -4.21 18.59
N LYS A 22 -1.68 -3.35 17.94
CA LYS A 22 -2.19 -2.34 17.00
C LYS A 22 -2.00 -2.75 15.54
N LEU A 23 -0.87 -3.35 15.17
CA LEU A 23 -0.56 -3.64 13.77
C LEU A 23 -1.48 -4.68 13.12
N PRO A 24 -1.92 -5.77 13.79
CA PRO A 24 -2.90 -6.68 13.21
C PRO A 24 -4.20 -5.97 12.81
N ARG A 25 -4.69 -5.06 13.66
CA ARG A 25 -5.91 -4.27 13.38
C ARG A 25 -5.71 -3.31 12.22
N LEU A 26 -4.54 -2.67 12.16
CA LEU A 26 -4.17 -1.76 11.07
C LEU A 26 -4.13 -2.51 9.73
N VAL A 27 -3.51 -3.69 9.68
CA VAL A 27 -3.48 -4.51 8.46
C VAL A 27 -4.87 -5.03 8.08
N THR A 28 -5.63 -5.59 9.02
CA THR A 28 -7.03 -6.01 8.79
C THR A 28 -7.83 -4.89 8.14
N ARG A 29 -7.71 -3.68 8.69
CA ARG A 29 -8.38 -2.50 8.16
C ARG A 29 -7.90 -2.13 6.77
N TYR A 30 -6.59 -2.17 6.52
CA TYR A 30 -6.04 -1.92 5.20
C TYR A 30 -6.64 -2.88 4.16
N PHE A 31 -6.64 -4.19 4.42
CA PHE A 31 -7.28 -5.18 3.54
C PHE A 31 -8.75 -4.85 3.26
N ALA A 32 -9.54 -4.57 4.31
CA ALA A 32 -10.94 -4.19 4.14
C ALA A 32 -11.13 -2.93 3.29
N ASP A 33 -10.33 -1.88 3.54
CA ASP A 33 -10.40 -0.61 2.81
C ASP A 33 -9.98 -0.76 1.34
N VAL A 34 -8.99 -1.62 1.05
CA VAL A 34 -8.61 -1.92 -0.34
C VAL A 34 -9.73 -2.70 -1.03
N ARG A 35 -10.25 -3.78 -0.42
CA ARG A 35 -11.34 -4.58 -1.00
C ARG A 35 -12.58 -3.73 -1.28
N GLU A 36 -13.00 -2.89 -0.34
CA GLU A 36 -14.15 -1.98 -0.55
C GLU A 36 -13.88 -0.99 -1.69
N MET A 37 -12.64 -0.50 -1.81
CA MET A 37 -12.25 0.38 -2.89
C MET A 37 -12.30 -0.34 -4.24
N LEU A 38 -11.72 -1.52 -4.36
CA LEU A 38 -11.65 -2.29 -5.61
C LEU A 38 -13.03 -2.79 -6.05
N ALA A 39 -13.91 -3.12 -5.11
CA ALA A 39 -15.30 -3.49 -5.41
C ALA A 39 -16.10 -2.38 -6.10
N LYS A 40 -15.64 -1.12 -6.02
CA LYS A 40 -16.25 0.04 -6.71
C LYS A 40 -15.67 0.29 -8.10
N ASP A 41 -14.81 -0.60 -8.59
CA ASP A 41 -14.07 -0.48 -9.86
C ASP A 41 -13.47 0.93 -10.08
N PRO A 42 -12.54 1.35 -9.21
CA PRO A 42 -12.06 2.73 -9.19
C PRO A 42 -11.26 3.01 -10.46
N LYS A 43 -11.46 4.19 -11.04
CA LYS A 43 -10.63 4.67 -12.16
C LYS A 43 -9.16 4.78 -11.71
N PRO A 44 -8.19 4.68 -12.63
CA PRO A 44 -6.76 4.79 -12.28
C PRO A 44 -6.42 6.03 -11.43
N ALA A 45 -7.05 7.18 -11.71
CA ALA A 45 -6.86 8.40 -10.92
C ALA A 45 -7.28 8.26 -9.45
N GLU A 46 -8.28 7.42 -9.15
CA GLU A 46 -8.77 7.15 -7.80
C GLU A 46 -7.87 6.18 -7.02
N LEU A 47 -6.89 5.53 -7.67
CA LEU A 47 -5.91 4.67 -6.98
C LEU A 47 -4.83 5.48 -6.25
N HIS A 48 -4.75 6.80 -6.46
CA HIS A 48 -3.80 7.67 -5.74
C HIS A 48 -3.97 7.57 -4.21
N ARG A 49 -5.21 7.55 -3.72
CA ARG A 49 -5.50 7.37 -2.28
C ARG A 49 -4.99 6.03 -1.76
N LEU A 50 -5.11 4.98 -2.56
CA LEU A 50 -4.63 3.65 -2.20
C LEU A 50 -3.10 3.66 -2.09
N ARG A 51 -2.41 4.27 -3.06
CA ARG A 51 -0.94 4.46 -3.01
C ARG A 51 -0.48 5.11 -1.69
N LEU A 52 -1.19 6.16 -1.24
CA LEU A 52 -0.88 6.83 0.02
C LEU A 52 -1.12 5.90 1.22
N ALA A 53 -2.20 5.13 1.23
CA ALA A 53 -2.48 4.16 2.27
C ALA A 53 -1.43 3.04 2.33
N THR A 54 -1.05 2.47 1.18
CA THR A 54 0.02 1.46 1.06
C THR A 54 1.35 2.01 1.58
N LYS A 55 1.72 3.23 1.19
CA LYS A 55 2.95 3.89 1.65
C LYS A 55 2.95 4.07 3.18
N ARG A 56 1.83 4.52 3.74
CA ARG A 56 1.65 4.68 5.20
C ARG A 56 1.77 3.35 5.94
N LEU A 57 1.13 2.29 5.44
CA LEU A 57 1.25 0.94 6.00
C LEU A 57 2.71 0.48 5.98
N ARG A 58 3.38 0.59 4.83
CA ARG A 58 4.78 0.18 4.67
C ARG A 58 5.69 0.90 5.66
N TYR A 59 5.59 2.22 5.77
CA TYR A 59 6.41 3.00 6.69
C TYR A 59 6.13 2.67 8.15
N THR A 60 4.87 2.39 8.49
CA THR A 60 4.52 1.95 9.84
C THR A 60 5.18 0.60 10.14
N LEU A 61 5.12 -0.36 9.22
CA LEU A 61 5.76 -1.67 9.39
C LEU A 61 7.29 -1.56 9.43
N GLU A 62 7.90 -0.68 8.63
CA GLU A 62 9.35 -0.40 8.66
C GLU A 62 9.80 0.16 10.00
N LEU A 63 9.00 1.04 10.62
CA LEU A 63 9.29 1.59 11.94
C LEU A 63 9.33 0.50 13.02
N PHE A 64 8.42 -0.47 12.95
CA PHE A 64 8.37 -1.59 13.89
C PHE A 64 9.25 -2.77 13.49
N ARG A 65 9.98 -2.69 12.37
CA ARG A 65 10.88 -3.75 11.88
C ARG A 65 11.81 -4.31 12.95
N PRO A 66 12.44 -3.51 13.85
CA PRO A 66 13.29 -4.05 14.91
C PRO A 66 12.57 -4.97 15.92
N CYS A 67 11.24 -4.92 15.99
CA CYS A 67 10.43 -5.78 16.85
C CYS A 67 10.11 -7.14 16.21
N TYR A 68 10.44 -7.35 14.93
CA TYR A 68 10.09 -8.56 14.19
C TYR A 68 11.34 -9.25 13.63
N GLY A 69 11.23 -10.55 13.41
CA GLY A 69 12.29 -11.36 12.78
C GLY A 69 12.30 -11.27 11.25
N PRO A 70 13.17 -12.05 10.58
CA PRO A 70 13.34 -12.01 9.12
C PRO A 70 12.05 -12.35 8.34
N GLY A 71 11.10 -13.05 8.96
CA GLY A 71 9.80 -13.37 8.33
C GLY A 71 8.98 -12.17 7.86
N LEU A 72 9.23 -10.96 8.41
CA LEU A 72 8.59 -9.74 7.94
C LEU A 72 9.07 -9.30 6.55
N GLU A 73 10.33 -9.60 6.18
CA GLU A 73 10.94 -9.07 4.95
C GLU A 73 10.27 -9.57 3.68
N THR A 74 9.93 -10.85 3.62
CA THR A 74 9.25 -11.44 2.46
C THR A 74 7.94 -10.71 2.16
N ARG A 75 7.21 -10.30 3.20
CA ARG A 75 5.94 -9.58 3.04
C ARG A 75 6.10 -8.10 2.79
N MET A 76 7.15 -7.52 3.37
CA MET A 76 7.58 -6.18 3.02
C MET A 76 7.93 -6.07 1.54
N ALA A 77 8.49 -7.13 0.93
CA ALA A 77 8.70 -7.20 -0.51
C ALA A 77 7.38 -7.19 -1.30
N GLU A 78 6.40 -8.01 -0.91
CA GLU A 78 5.06 -8.00 -1.54
C GLU A 78 4.38 -6.61 -1.44
N LEU A 79 4.53 -5.93 -0.30
CA LEU A 79 3.99 -4.57 -0.12
C LEU A 79 4.73 -3.52 -0.96
N ARG A 80 6.03 -3.68 -1.18
CA ARG A 80 6.83 -2.84 -2.09
C ARG A 80 6.37 -3.01 -3.54
N GLU A 81 6.05 -4.24 -3.95
CA GLU A 81 5.53 -4.54 -5.29
C GLU A 81 4.18 -3.85 -5.53
N ILE A 82 3.23 -3.98 -4.59
CA ILE A 82 1.97 -3.24 -4.63
C ILE A 82 2.22 -1.72 -4.73
N GLN A 83 3.17 -1.20 -3.94
CA GLN A 83 3.51 0.22 -3.98
C GLN A 83 4.10 0.64 -5.33
N GLN A 84 4.92 -0.19 -5.97
CA GLN A 84 5.51 0.08 -7.28
C GLN A 84 4.43 0.17 -8.35
N LEU A 85 3.52 -0.81 -8.42
CA LEU A 85 2.42 -0.81 -9.40
C LEU A 85 1.50 0.42 -9.23
N LEU A 86 1.16 0.78 -7.99
CA LEU A 86 0.38 1.99 -7.69
C LEU A 86 1.17 3.29 -7.98
N GLY A 87 2.50 3.23 -7.86
CA GLY A 87 3.43 4.30 -8.26
C GLY A 87 3.33 4.57 -9.75
N ASP A 88 3.48 3.53 -10.57
CA ASP A 88 3.39 3.62 -12.02
C ASP A 88 2.06 4.19 -12.54
N VAL A 89 0.93 3.83 -11.90
CA VAL A 89 -0.39 4.41 -12.20
C VAL A 89 -0.37 5.92 -11.93
N ASN A 90 0.12 6.31 -10.76
CA ASN A 90 0.19 7.71 -10.36
C ASN A 90 1.15 8.53 -11.23
N ASP A 91 2.27 7.94 -11.62
CA ASP A 91 3.30 8.60 -12.43
C ASP A 91 2.79 8.92 -13.83
N SER A 92 1.91 8.08 -14.38
CA SER A 92 1.22 8.38 -15.65
C SER A 92 0.37 9.65 -15.54
N ALA A 93 -0.39 9.80 -14.45
CA ALA A 93 -1.17 11.01 -14.19
C ALA A 93 -0.30 12.24 -13.87
N ALA A 94 0.84 12.04 -13.21
CA ALA A 94 1.79 13.11 -12.92
C ALA A 94 2.49 13.61 -14.20
N ALA A 95 2.90 12.69 -15.08
CA ALA A 95 3.49 13.00 -16.37
C ALA A 95 2.53 13.81 -17.25
N ALA A 96 1.25 13.43 -17.32
CA ALA A 96 0.24 14.16 -18.10
C ALA A 96 0.13 15.62 -17.62
N ARG A 97 0.06 15.83 -16.29
CA ARG A 97 0.01 17.18 -15.69
C ARG A 97 1.27 18.00 -15.94
N LEU A 98 2.45 17.37 -15.97
CA LEU A 98 3.72 18.06 -16.24
C LEU A 98 3.80 18.47 -17.71
N LEU A 99 3.46 17.56 -18.63
CA LEU A 99 3.53 17.79 -20.07
C LEU A 99 2.47 18.80 -20.54
N ALA A 100 1.28 18.80 -19.95
CA ALA A 100 0.26 19.81 -20.22
C ALA A 100 0.74 21.25 -19.96
N LYS A 101 1.76 21.46 -19.12
CA LYS A 101 2.34 22.78 -18.84
C LYS A 101 3.44 23.19 -19.81
N SER A 102 4.07 22.24 -20.51
CA SER A 102 5.22 22.49 -21.39
C SER A 102 4.89 22.36 -22.87
N MET A 103 3.81 21.65 -23.22
CA MET A 103 3.41 21.38 -24.60
C MET A 103 2.55 22.51 -25.16
N ARG A 104 2.93 23.03 -26.33
CA ARG A 104 2.17 24.08 -27.04
C ARG A 104 1.25 23.52 -28.13
N GLU A 105 1.60 22.36 -28.69
CA GLU A 105 0.84 21.72 -29.76
C GLU A 105 -0.24 20.80 -29.20
N LYS A 106 -1.51 21.17 -29.42
CA LYS A 106 -2.67 20.43 -28.88
C LYS A 106 -2.78 19.00 -29.43
N ALA A 107 -2.47 18.78 -30.71
CA ALA A 107 -2.55 17.46 -31.33
C ALA A 107 -1.53 16.49 -30.71
N GLN A 108 -0.30 16.94 -30.52
CA GLN A 108 0.73 16.14 -29.86
C GLN A 108 0.41 15.92 -28.38
N GLN A 109 -0.12 16.92 -27.67
CA GLN A 109 -0.58 16.77 -26.29
C GLN A 109 -1.63 15.66 -26.17
N ALA A 110 -2.67 15.67 -27.01
CA ALA A 110 -3.73 14.66 -26.99
C ALA A 110 -3.21 13.24 -27.22
N ARG A 111 -2.20 13.07 -28.11
CA ARG A 111 -1.56 11.76 -28.34
C ARG A 111 -0.82 11.25 -27.11
N VAL A 112 -0.12 12.14 -26.41
CA VAL A 112 0.62 11.80 -25.20
C VAL A 112 -0.34 11.50 -24.04
N ASP A 113 -1.38 12.30 -23.87
CA ASP A 113 -2.40 12.07 -22.84
C ASP A 113 -3.06 10.70 -23.02
N LYS A 114 -3.46 10.35 -24.25
CA LYS A 114 -3.99 9.02 -24.57
C LYS A 114 -3.02 7.89 -24.22
N PHE A 115 -1.74 8.03 -24.59
CA PHE A 115 -0.72 7.03 -24.25
C PHE A 115 -0.56 6.86 -22.73
N LEU A 116 -0.59 7.94 -21.96
CA LEU A 116 -0.48 7.91 -20.51
C LEU A 116 -1.72 7.32 -19.84
N GLU A 117 -2.91 7.58 -20.36
CA GLU A 117 -4.16 6.96 -19.93
C GLU A 117 -4.13 5.43 -20.13
N GLU A 118 -3.78 4.97 -21.34
CA GLU A 118 -3.65 3.54 -21.65
C GLU A 118 -2.59 2.86 -20.77
N ARG A 119 -1.47 3.54 -20.51
CA ARG A 119 -0.44 3.07 -19.58
C ARG A 119 -0.98 2.97 -18.15
N ALA A 120 -1.74 3.95 -17.67
CA ALA A 120 -2.32 3.96 -16.34
C ALA A 120 -3.33 2.83 -16.16
N GLU A 121 -4.18 2.59 -17.15
CA GLU A 121 -5.14 1.49 -17.15
C GLU A 121 -4.47 0.12 -17.13
N ARG A 122 -3.44 -0.09 -17.96
CA ARG A 122 -2.68 -1.34 -17.97
C ARG A 122 -2.06 -1.62 -16.60
N LYS A 123 -1.45 -0.62 -15.97
CA LYS A 123 -0.87 -0.78 -14.64
C LYS A 123 -1.91 -0.97 -13.55
N ALA A 124 -3.07 -0.32 -13.66
CA ALA A 124 -4.18 -0.57 -12.75
C ALA A 124 -4.66 -2.03 -12.83
N LYS A 125 -4.71 -2.61 -14.04
CA LYS A 125 -5.02 -4.03 -14.25
C LYS A 125 -3.95 -4.95 -13.65
N GLU A 126 -2.67 -4.67 -13.91
CA GLU A 126 -1.54 -5.41 -13.31
C GLU A 126 -1.60 -5.37 -11.78
N PHE A 127 -1.86 -4.19 -11.19
CA PHE A 127 -2.07 -4.02 -9.75
C PHE A 127 -3.24 -4.86 -9.23
N ARG A 128 -4.42 -4.79 -9.86
CA ARG A 128 -5.61 -5.54 -9.41
C ARG A 128 -5.35 -7.05 -9.42
N LYS A 129 -4.75 -7.54 -10.50
CA LYS A 129 -4.35 -8.94 -10.63
C LYS A 129 -3.38 -9.35 -9.50
N HIS A 130 -2.32 -8.57 -9.29
CA HIS A 130 -1.35 -8.87 -8.24
C HIS A 130 -1.96 -8.78 -6.83
N TRP A 131 -2.87 -7.82 -6.61
CA TRP A 131 -3.61 -7.72 -5.36
C TRP A 131 -4.38 -9.02 -5.10
N GLU A 132 -5.20 -9.48 -6.04
CA GLU A 132 -6.06 -10.65 -5.87
C GLU A 132 -5.26 -11.96 -5.78
N GLU A 133 -4.28 -12.16 -6.66
CA GLU A 133 -3.57 -13.45 -6.77
C GLU A 133 -2.43 -13.61 -5.76
N VAL A 134 -1.87 -12.52 -5.24
CA VAL A 134 -0.65 -12.57 -4.42
C VAL A 134 -0.85 -11.95 -3.05
N PHE A 135 -1.32 -10.70 -2.99
CA PHE A 135 -1.36 -9.96 -1.73
C PHE A 135 -2.59 -10.32 -0.88
N ASP A 136 -3.74 -10.53 -1.52
CA ASP A 136 -5.05 -10.83 -0.95
C ASP A 136 -5.54 -12.25 -1.25
N ALA A 137 -4.62 -13.11 -1.69
CA ALA A 137 -4.89 -14.53 -1.85
C ALA A 137 -5.37 -15.17 -0.54
N ALA A 138 -6.08 -16.29 -0.65
CA ALA A 138 -6.66 -17.00 0.48
C ALA A 138 -5.64 -17.20 1.62
N GLY A 139 -6.00 -16.74 2.83
CA GLY A 139 -5.16 -16.87 4.02
C GLY A 139 -4.07 -15.81 4.21
N LYS A 140 -3.81 -14.93 3.24
CA LYS A 140 -2.77 -13.88 3.36
C LYS A 140 -3.05 -12.89 4.49
N GLU A 141 -4.28 -12.39 4.61
CA GLU A 141 -4.68 -11.51 5.71
C GLU A 141 -4.54 -12.21 7.07
N ARG A 142 -4.95 -13.48 7.16
CA ARG A 142 -4.82 -14.29 8.38
C ARG A 142 -3.36 -14.47 8.76
N TRP A 143 -2.49 -14.70 7.78
CA TRP A 143 -1.05 -14.77 8.02
C TRP A 143 -0.52 -13.45 8.58
N TRP A 144 -0.85 -12.32 7.96
CA TRP A 144 -0.40 -10.99 8.39
C TRP A 144 -0.80 -10.72 9.84
N THR A 145 -2.07 -10.95 10.16
CA THR A 145 -2.62 -10.69 11.50
C THR A 145 -2.02 -11.63 12.55
N ALA A 146 -1.84 -12.92 12.22
CA ALA A 146 -1.22 -13.89 13.12
C ALA A 146 0.26 -13.58 13.36
N TYR A 147 1.03 -13.30 12.30
CA TYR A 147 2.45 -12.98 12.39
C TYR A 147 2.68 -11.72 13.23
N LEU A 148 1.99 -10.62 12.89
CA LEU A 148 2.13 -9.35 13.60
C LEU A 148 1.69 -9.44 15.06
N GLY A 149 0.69 -10.28 15.34
CA GLY A 149 0.13 -10.49 16.68
C GLY A 149 0.90 -11.49 17.56
N ARG A 150 1.81 -12.30 17.00
CA ARG A 150 2.55 -13.32 17.76
C ARG A 150 4.05 -13.05 17.82
N GLU A 151 4.65 -12.64 16.69
CA GLU A 151 6.11 -12.60 16.54
C GLU A 151 6.76 -11.29 17.02
N ALA A 152 5.99 -10.30 17.45
CA ALA A 152 6.53 -9.05 17.99
C ALA A 152 7.32 -9.32 19.28
N ARG A 153 8.59 -8.92 19.34
CA ARG A 153 9.50 -9.07 20.49
C ARG A 153 10.21 -7.75 20.78
N THR A 154 10.59 -7.54 22.05
CA THR A 154 11.37 -6.35 22.43
C THR A 154 12.74 -6.39 21.76
N PRO A 155 13.14 -5.35 20.99
CA PRO A 155 14.45 -5.31 20.34
C PRO A 155 15.58 -5.45 21.36
N GLY A 156 16.60 -6.24 21.05
CA GLY A 156 17.81 -6.34 21.88
C GLY A 156 17.83 -7.44 22.96
N ARG A 157 16.72 -8.16 23.19
CA ARG A 157 16.77 -9.45 23.93
C ARG A 157 17.26 -10.54 22.97
N ARG A 158 18.58 -10.70 22.83
CA ARG A 158 19.14 -11.89 22.17
C ARG A 158 18.79 -13.12 23.02
N VAL A 159 18.38 -14.19 22.36
CA VAL A 159 18.38 -15.54 22.95
C VAL A 159 19.83 -15.94 23.17
#